data_AF-A0A5J4PIY1-F1
#
_entry.id   AF-A0A5J4PIY1-F1
#
_cell.length_a   1.000
_cell.length_b   1.000
_cell.length_c   1.000
_cell.angle_alpha   90.00
_cell.angle_beta   90.00
_cell.angle_gamma   90.00
#
_symmetry.space_group_name_H-M   'P 1'
#
loop_
_entity.id
_entity.type
_entity.pdbx_description
1 polymer ?
#
loop_
_entity_poly.entity_id
_entity_poly.type
_entity_poly.pdbx_seq_one_letter_code
_entity_poly.pdbx_strand_id
1 'polypeptide(L)' 'VFNTHEESLSGSQKAYVEPEKPNIAADPIVQYMSKAQLEKSIERTRRLMRDAAKKMEFIEAAQHRDELLKLEELLKEK' A
#
# COMPACT_ATOMS: atom_id res chain seq x y z
N VAL A 1 -42.10 -36.15 -35.50
CA VAL A 1 -41.93 -36.74 -34.15
C VAL A 1 -40.43 -36.69 -33.81
N PHE A 2 -40.10 -36.26 -32.59
CA PHE A 2 -38.76 -36.24 -31.94
C PHE A 2 -37.81 -35.11 -32.40
N ASN A 3 -37.82 -33.92 -31.78
CA ASN A 3 -37.41 -33.47 -30.43
C ASN A 3 -35.90 -33.21 -30.31
N THR A 4 -35.53 -31.93 -30.36
CA THR A 4 -34.25 -31.36 -29.98
C THR A 4 -33.99 -31.60 -28.48
N HIS A 5 -32.88 -32.25 -28.13
CA HIS A 5 -32.36 -32.25 -26.77
C HIS A 5 -31.14 -31.35 -26.69
N GLU A 6 -31.20 -30.43 -25.74
CA GLU A 6 -30.07 -29.65 -25.21
C GLU A 6 -29.01 -30.58 -24.62
N GLU A 7 -27.74 -30.19 -24.71
CA GLU A 7 -26.81 -30.44 -23.62
C GLU A 7 -25.80 -29.30 -23.50
N SER A 8 -25.84 -28.67 -22.33
CA SER A 8 -25.01 -27.57 -21.85
C SER A 8 -23.54 -27.98 -21.72
N LEU A 9 -22.62 -27.13 -22.19
CA LEU A 9 -21.27 -27.06 -21.61
C LEU A 9 -20.93 -25.62 -21.27
N SER A 10 -21.10 -25.36 -19.97
CA SER A 10 -20.57 -24.24 -19.22
C SER A 10 -19.07 -24.09 -19.42
N GLY A 11 -18.62 -22.85 -19.58
CA GLY A 11 -17.22 -22.50 -19.37
C GLY A 11 -16.77 -21.37 -20.26
N SER A 12 -17.40 -20.19 -20.14
CA SER A 12 -16.71 -18.96 -20.56
C SER A 12 -15.40 -18.90 -19.78
N GLN A 13 -14.31 -19.28 -20.45
CA GLN A 13 -12.97 -19.17 -19.91
C GLN A 13 -12.75 -17.68 -19.66
N LYS A 14 -12.88 -17.26 -18.39
CA LYS A 14 -12.57 -15.89 -18.00
C LYS A 14 -11.09 -15.71 -18.28
N ALA A 15 -10.76 -14.83 -19.23
CA ALA A 15 -9.39 -14.43 -19.48
C ALA A 15 -8.79 -13.93 -18.18
N TYR A 16 -7.57 -14.38 -17.88
CA TYR A 16 -6.83 -13.87 -16.73
C TYR A 16 -6.58 -12.37 -16.95
N VAL A 17 -7.19 -11.54 -16.11
CA VAL A 17 -6.95 -10.09 -16.09
C VAL A 17 -5.86 -9.85 -15.07
N GLU A 18 -4.69 -9.44 -15.54
CA GLU A 18 -3.63 -8.99 -14.66
C GLU A 18 -4.10 -7.72 -13.92
N PRO A 19 -3.99 -7.66 -12.58
CA PRO A 19 -4.36 -6.46 -11.85
C PRO A 19 -3.46 -5.30 -12.32
N GLU A 20 -4.08 -4.22 -12.82
CA GLU A 20 -3.42 -3.04 -13.41
C GLU A 20 -2.47 -2.30 -12.45
N LYS A 21 -2.45 -2.69 -11.17
CA LYS A 21 -1.54 -2.17 -10.17
C LYS A 21 -0.58 -3.28 -9.78
N PRO A 22 0.75 -3.10 -9.94
CA PRO A 22 1.68 -3.97 -9.27
C PRO A 22 1.33 -3.88 -7.78
N ASN A 23 0.87 -5.00 -7.22
CA ASN A 23 0.80 -5.19 -5.78
C ASN A 23 2.25 -5.22 -5.31
N ILE A 24 2.83 -4.02 -5.19
CA ILE A 24 4.11 -3.79 -4.53
C ILE A 24 4.01 -4.54 -3.22
N ALA A 25 4.96 -5.45 -3.01
CA ALA A 25 5.13 -6.26 -1.81
C ALA A 25 5.29 -5.39 -0.56
N ALA A 26 4.22 -4.70 -0.18
CA ALA A 26 4.12 -3.90 1.02
C ALA A 26 3.85 -4.88 2.15
N ASP A 27 4.76 -4.92 3.11
CA ASP A 27 4.58 -5.65 4.35
C ASP A 27 3.15 -5.44 4.89
N PRO A 28 2.40 -6.51 5.22
CA PRO A 28 1.00 -6.44 5.66
C PRO A 28 0.84 -5.78 7.04
N ILE A 29 1.82 -5.02 7.52
CA ILE A 29 1.70 -4.21 8.73
C ILE A 29 1.17 -2.82 8.37
N VAL A 30 1.62 -2.24 7.25
CA VAL A 30 1.27 -0.86 6.89
C VAL A 30 -0.17 -0.73 6.42
N GLN A 31 -0.69 -1.77 5.74
CA GLN A 31 -2.11 -1.81 5.32
C GLN A 31 -3.07 -1.88 6.52
N TYR A 32 -2.64 -2.48 7.63
CA TYR A 32 -3.47 -2.74 8.80
C TYR A 32 -3.21 -1.80 9.97
N MET A 33 -2.25 -0.87 9.86
CA MET A 33 -2.10 0.19 10.86
C MET A 33 -3.39 1.01 10.94
N SER A 34 -3.89 1.16 12.16
CA SER A 34 -4.99 2.10 12.43
C SER A 34 -4.51 3.53 12.25
N LYS A 35 -5.43 4.45 11.98
CA LYS A 35 -5.14 5.89 11.85
C LYS A 35 -4.26 6.41 12.99
N ALA A 36 -4.56 6.01 14.23
CA ALA A 36 -3.81 6.38 15.42
C ALA A 36 -2.37 5.80 15.46
N GLN A 37 -2.15 4.59 14.92
CA GLN A 37 -0.80 4.01 14.83
C GLN A 37 0.03 4.71 13.74
N LEU A 38 -0.62 5.11 12.64
CA LEU A 38 0.02 5.86 11.57
C LEU A 38 0.43 7.26 12.03
N GLU A 39 -0.45 7.97 12.75
CA GLU A 39 -0.15 9.26 13.38
C GLU A 39 1.04 9.18 14.36
N LYS A 40 1.11 8.12 15.18
CA LYS A 40 2.25 7.87 16.08
C LYS A 40 3.55 7.65 15.31
N SER A 41 3.48 6.90 14.20
CA SER A 41 4.64 6.63 13.35
C SER A 41 5.13 7.90 12.66
N ILE A 42 4.22 8.73 12.14
CA ILE A 42 4.52 10.05 11.56
C ILE A 42 5.25 10.93 12.58
N GLU A 43 4.73 11.05 13.81
CA GLU A 43 5.38 11.90 14.82
C GLU A 43 6.76 11.37 15.21
N ARG A 44 6.92 10.03 15.31
CA ARG A 44 8.22 9.41 15.56
C ARG A 44 9.22 9.71 14.44
N THR A 45 8.84 9.51 13.18
CA THR A 45 9.70 9.75 12.01
C THR A 45 10.06 11.24 11.90
N ARG A 46 9.11 12.13 12.19
CA ARG A 46 9.35 13.57 12.25
C ARG A 46 10.37 13.95 13.33
N ARG A 47 10.34 13.29 14.49
CA ARG A 47 11.34 13.47 15.54
C ARG A 47 12.72 12.99 15.09
N LEU A 48 12.81 11.81 14.49
CA LEU A 48 14.07 11.26 13.97
C LEU A 48 14.69 12.17 12.92
N MET A 49 13.89 12.69 11.98
CA MET A 49 14.34 13.67 10.98
C MET A 49 14.95 14.91 11.63
N ARG A 50 14.28 15.48 12.65
CA ARG A 50 14.79 16.68 13.35
C ARG A 50 16.06 16.38 14.15
N ASP A 51 16.14 15.21 14.77
CA ASP A 51 17.31 14.81 15.56
C ASP A 51 18.53 14.55 14.64
N ALA A 52 18.33 13.93 13.48
CA ALA A 52 19.35 13.79 12.43
C ALA A 52 19.81 15.15 11.89
N ALA A 53 18.86 16.05 11.59
CA ALA A 53 19.17 17.40 11.13
C ALA A 53 19.98 18.21 12.17
N LYS A 54 19.66 18.09 13.47
CA LYS A 54 20.43 18.71 14.56
C LYS A 54 21.87 18.19 14.64
N LYS A 55 22.08 16.93 14.31
CA LYS A 55 23.40 16.29 14.25
C LYS A 55 24.16 16.56 12.95
N MET A 56 23.57 17.34 12.03
CA MET A 56 24.09 17.59 10.68
C MET A 56 24.13 16.34 9.78
N GLU A 57 23.35 15.30 10.12
CA GLU A 57 23.19 14.07 9.34
C GLU A 57 22.13 14.27 8.25
N PHE A 58 22.45 15.09 7.25
CA PHE A 58 21.46 15.54 6.26
C PHE A 58 20.97 14.42 5.33
N ILE A 59 21.78 13.40 5.08
CA ILE A 59 21.39 12.24 4.27
C ILE A 59 20.31 11.44 5.00
N GLU A 60 20.51 11.16 6.29
CA GLU A 60 19.53 10.46 7.13
C GLU A 60 18.26 11.32 7.31
N ALA A 61 18.39 12.62 7.50
CA ALA A 61 17.24 13.53 7.55
C ALA A 61 16.43 13.53 6.24
N ALA A 62 17.09 13.47 5.08
CA ALA A 62 16.41 13.37 3.78
C ALA A 62 15.66 12.05 3.64
N GLN A 63 16.25 10.93 4.09
CA GLN A 63 15.57 9.62 4.11
C GLN A 63 14.32 9.65 4.99
N HIS A 64 14.43 10.19 6.20
CA HIS A 64 13.27 10.32 7.09
C HIS A 64 12.20 11.27 6.54
N ARG A 65 12.57 12.30 5.77
CA ARG A 65 11.59 13.16 5.09
C ARG A 65 10.79 12.37 4.05
N ASP A 66 11.44 11.58 3.22
CA ASP A 66 10.77 10.82 2.17
C ASP A 66 9.83 9.76 2.77
N GLU A 67 10.26 9.12 3.86
CA GLU A 67 9.41 8.20 4.63
C GLU A 67 8.23 8.92 5.30
N LEU A 68 8.44 10.10 5.88
CA LEU A 68 7.39 10.91 6.49
C LEU A 68 6.30 11.25 5.47
N LEU A 69 6.68 11.67 4.27
CA LEU A 69 5.73 12.00 3.20
C LEU A 69 4.87 10.81 2.80
N LYS A 70 5.49 9.62 2.64
CA LYS A 70 4.76 8.38 2.35
C LYS A 70 3.74 8.04 3.45
N LEU A 71 4.11 8.20 4.72
CA LEU A 71 3.20 7.96 5.84
C LEU A 71 2.06 8.98 5.88
N GLU A 72 2.34 10.25 5.58
CA GLU A 72 1.32 11.31 5.49
C GLU A 72 0.35 11.11 4.32
N GLU A 73 0.83 10.60 3.18
CA GLU A 73 -0.03 10.20 2.05
C GLU A 73 -0.95 9.04 2.43
N LEU A 74 -0.41 7.98 3.02
CA LEU A 74 -1.20 6.83 3.51
C LEU A 74 -2.25 7.24 4.55
N LEU A 75 -1.99 8.29 5.34
CA LEU A 75 -2.95 8.82 6.32
C LEU A 75 -4.08 9.58 5.64
N LYS A 76 -3.81 10.24 4.52
CA LYS A 76 -4.83 10.95 3.73
C LYS A 76 -5.72 10.00 2.94
N GLU A 77 -5.18 8.86 2.53
CA GLU A 77 -5.93 7.82 1.81
C GLU A 77 -6.85 6.98 2.72
N LYS A 78 -6.66 7.04 4.05
CA LYS A 78 -7.50 6.36 5.06
C LYS A 78 -8.55 7.29 5.67
#